data_AF-W9R7R6-F1
#
_entry.id   AF-W9R7R6-F1
#
_cell.length_a   1.000
_cell.length_b   1.000
_cell.length_c   1.000
_cell.angle_alpha   90.00
_cell.angle_beta   90.00
_cell.angle_gamma   90.00
#
_symmetry.space_group_name_H-M   'P 1'
#
loop_
_entity.id
_entity.type
_entity.pdbx_description
1 polymer ?
#
loop_
_entity_poly.entity_id
_entity_poly.type
_entity_poly.pdbx_seq_one_letter_code
_entity_poly.pdbx_strand_id
1 'polypeptide(L)'
;MGDERVKTEAMQIIGMFQVLPRLIVFDLDYTLWPFYWSKREMPSLYPHARGVLNAFKEKGVDVAIASRSPTADIAKTFLDKLNITSMFVAKEIFSSWTHKTEHFQKIHSRTGVPYSSMLFFDDENRNIQAVSKMGVTSILVSNGVNLGALRQGLTEYSQNLNTSEKNKQRWLKKYVGNSSSSEKNEKE
;
A
#
# COMPACT_ATOMS: atom_id res chain seq x y z
N MET A 1 -14.06 -15.16 16.81
CA MET A 1 -14.93 -14.03 17.22
C MET A 1 -14.21 -12.68 17.10
N GLY A 2 -12.94 -12.56 17.52
CA GLY A 2 -12.17 -11.30 17.37
C GLY A 2 -11.94 -10.87 15.91
N ASP A 3 -11.42 -11.76 15.06
CA ASP A 3 -11.10 -11.43 13.66
C ASP A 3 -12.32 -10.98 12.85
N GLU A 4 -13.49 -11.61 13.04
CA GLU A 4 -14.71 -11.26 12.31
C GLU A 4 -15.25 -9.88 12.72
N ARG A 5 -15.14 -9.55 14.01
CA ARG A 5 -15.47 -8.21 14.50
C ARG A 5 -14.54 -7.17 13.87
N VAL A 6 -13.22 -7.40 13.91
CA VAL A 6 -12.25 -6.49 13.29
C VAL A 6 -12.51 -6.34 11.80
N LYS A 7 -12.77 -7.44 11.10
CA LYS A 7 -13.10 -7.44 9.67
C LYS A 7 -14.34 -6.60 9.40
N THR A 8 -15.39 -6.74 10.21
CA THR A 8 -16.62 -5.94 10.08
C THR A 8 -16.33 -4.45 10.25
N GLU A 9 -15.56 -4.07 11.27
CA GLU A 9 -15.17 -2.67 11.50
C GLU A 9 -14.26 -2.15 10.37
N ALA A 10 -13.34 -2.97 9.86
CA ALA A 10 -12.50 -2.64 8.71
C ALA A 10 -13.33 -2.43 7.43
N MET A 11 -14.33 -3.28 7.18
CA MET A 11 -15.26 -3.12 6.05
C MET A 11 -16.08 -1.83 6.15
N GLN A 12 -16.52 -1.46 7.36
CA GLN A 12 -17.18 -0.16 7.59
C GLN A 12 -16.24 1.00 7.25
N ILE A 13 -14.99 0.96 7.72
CA ILE A 13 -13.99 1.99 7.40
C ILE A 13 -13.77 2.09 5.89
N ILE A 14 -13.53 0.96 5.22
CA ILE A 14 -13.33 0.90 3.76
C ILE A 14 -14.55 1.48 3.02
N GLY A 15 -15.76 1.17 3.48
CA GLY A 15 -17.01 1.67 2.91
C GLY A 15 -17.22 3.19 3.01
N MET A 16 -16.46 3.88 3.87
CA MET A 16 -16.51 5.35 3.98
C MET A 16 -15.79 6.07 2.81
N PHE A 17 -14.97 5.36 2.03
CA PHE A 17 -14.15 5.96 0.97
C PHE A 17 -14.69 5.61 -0.42
N GLN A 18 -14.93 6.64 -1.25
CA GLN A 18 -15.40 6.47 -2.63
C GLN A 18 -14.33 5.91 -3.57
N VAL A 19 -13.07 6.27 -3.32
CA VAL A 19 -11.92 5.82 -4.12
C VAL A 19 -10.98 5.05 -3.22
N LEU A 20 -10.67 3.82 -3.63
CA LEU A 20 -9.77 2.92 -2.90
C LEU A 20 -8.44 2.76 -3.67
N PRO A 21 -7.34 2.46 -2.96
CA PRO A 21 -6.12 1.97 -3.61
C PRO A 21 -6.43 0.70 -4.40
N ARG A 22 -5.73 0.50 -5.51
CA ARG A 22 -5.81 -0.73 -6.31
C ARG A 22 -4.97 -1.85 -5.71
N LEU A 23 -3.96 -1.50 -4.92
CA LEU A 23 -3.06 -2.45 -4.27
C LEU A 23 -2.67 -1.94 -2.89
N ILE A 24 -2.76 -2.80 -1.88
CA ILE A 24 -2.22 -2.54 -0.54
C ILE A 24 -0.95 -3.36 -0.35
N VAL A 25 0.14 -2.70 -0.01
CA VAL A 25 1.43 -3.35 0.25
C VAL A 25 1.71 -3.32 1.74
N PHE A 26 2.20 -4.43 2.28
CA PHE A 26 2.57 -4.55 3.68
C PHE A 26 4.02 -4.98 3.83
N ASP A 27 4.72 -4.43 4.81
CA ASP A 27 5.86 -5.14 5.42
C ASP A 27 5.39 -6.35 6.24
N LEU A 28 6.33 -7.15 6.71
CA LEU A 28 6.14 -8.30 7.58
C LEU A 28 6.47 -7.98 9.04
N ASP A 29 7.77 -7.86 9.35
CA ASP A 29 8.28 -7.65 10.70
C ASP A 29 7.74 -6.33 11.26
N TYR A 30 7.26 -6.34 12.52
CA TYR A 30 6.58 -5.23 13.21
C TYR A 30 5.40 -4.57 12.49
N THR A 31 4.93 -5.14 11.38
CA THR A 31 3.80 -4.63 10.59
C THR A 31 2.63 -5.60 10.60
N LEU A 32 2.83 -6.83 10.13
CA LEU A 32 1.82 -7.90 10.21
C LEU A 32 1.96 -8.75 11.47
N TRP A 33 3.18 -8.91 11.99
CA TRP A 33 3.47 -9.64 13.22
C TRP A 33 4.43 -8.88 14.15
N PRO A 34 4.37 -9.10 15.48
CA PRO A 34 5.04 -8.24 16.47
C PRO A 34 6.50 -8.59 16.76
N PHE A 35 7.21 -9.18 15.81
CA PHE A 35 8.57 -9.69 16.00
C PHE A 35 9.40 -9.60 14.72
N TYR A 36 10.71 -9.75 14.86
CA TYR A 36 11.60 -10.05 13.74
C TYR A 36 11.52 -11.52 13.37
N TRP A 37 11.80 -11.84 12.11
CA TRP A 37 11.95 -13.24 11.69
C TRP A 37 12.89 -14.01 12.65
N SER A 38 12.37 -15.06 13.28
CA SER A 38 13.17 -15.91 14.16
C SER A 38 12.70 -17.36 14.04
N LYS A 39 13.63 -18.32 14.01
CA LYS A 39 13.30 -19.75 13.87
C LYS A 39 12.58 -20.34 15.09
N ARG A 40 12.54 -19.60 16.21
CA ARG A 40 12.06 -20.11 17.51
C ARG A 40 10.64 -19.67 17.84
N GLU A 41 10.08 -18.73 17.08
CA GLU A 41 8.77 -18.17 17.39
C GLU A 41 7.64 -18.89 16.65
N MET A 42 6.54 -19.09 17.36
CA MET A 42 5.28 -19.51 16.74
C MET A 42 4.71 -18.28 16.02
N PRO A 43 4.43 -18.35 14.71
CA PRO A 43 3.93 -17.20 13.99
C PRO A 43 2.57 -16.79 14.54
N SER A 44 2.45 -15.51 14.87
CA SER A 44 1.19 -14.88 15.28
C SER A 44 1.10 -13.50 14.62
N LEU A 45 -0.13 -13.07 14.31
CA LEU A 45 -0.38 -11.77 13.72
C LEU A 45 -0.69 -10.75 14.81
N TYR A 46 -0.51 -9.46 14.50
CA TYR A 46 -1.16 -8.41 15.27
C TYR A 46 -2.67 -8.64 15.32
N PRO A 47 -3.35 -8.31 16.45
CA PRO A 47 -4.76 -8.66 16.66
C PRO A 47 -5.71 -8.20 15.55
N HIS A 48 -5.37 -7.12 14.85
CA HIS A 48 -6.22 -6.56 13.79
C HIS A 48 -5.79 -6.96 12.37
N ALA A 49 -4.57 -7.47 12.17
CA ALA A 49 -4.00 -7.65 10.85
C ALA A 49 -4.81 -8.63 9.99
N ARG A 50 -5.24 -9.77 10.55
CA ARG A 50 -6.06 -10.76 9.81
C ARG A 50 -7.41 -10.19 9.39
N GLY A 51 -8.09 -9.47 10.28
CA GLY A 51 -9.37 -8.83 9.98
C GLY A 51 -9.24 -7.80 8.85
N VAL A 52 -8.19 -6.99 8.87
CA VAL A 52 -7.89 -6.00 7.82
C VAL A 52 -7.59 -6.66 6.47
N LEU A 53 -6.74 -7.70 6.44
CA LEU A 53 -6.45 -8.46 5.21
C LEU A 53 -7.72 -9.08 4.61
N ASN A 54 -8.56 -9.69 5.46
CA ASN A 54 -9.82 -10.28 5.02
C ASN A 54 -10.80 -9.23 4.47
N ALA A 55 -10.87 -8.04 5.07
CA ALA A 55 -11.72 -6.97 4.60
C ALA A 55 -11.30 -6.48 3.21
N PHE A 56 -10.00 -6.30 2.95
CA PHE A 56 -9.53 -5.96 1.61
C PHE A 56 -9.83 -7.04 0.58
N LYS A 57 -9.60 -8.31 0.94
CA LYS A 57 -9.93 -9.44 0.07
C LYS A 57 -11.42 -9.49 -0.27
N GLU A 58 -12.29 -9.30 0.71
CA GLU A 58 -13.75 -9.27 0.49
C GLU A 58 -14.17 -8.07 -0.37
N LYS A 59 -13.50 -6.93 -0.24
CA LYS A 59 -13.73 -5.76 -1.10
C LYS A 59 -13.18 -5.92 -2.52
N GLY A 60 -12.40 -6.97 -2.80
CA GLY A 60 -11.73 -7.16 -4.08
C GLY A 60 -10.55 -6.22 -4.30
N VAL A 61 -9.90 -5.78 -3.22
CA VAL A 61 -8.65 -5.00 -3.29
C VAL A 61 -7.48 -5.95 -3.10
N ASP A 62 -6.56 -5.96 -4.06
CA ASP A 62 -5.39 -6.80 -4.02
C ASP A 62 -4.43 -6.38 -2.90
N VAL A 63 -3.73 -7.37 -2.34
CA VAL A 63 -2.69 -7.14 -1.33
C VAL A 63 -1.36 -7.77 -1.73
N ALA A 64 -0.24 -7.17 -1.34
CA ALA A 64 1.11 -7.63 -1.63
C ALA A 64 2.04 -7.47 -0.42
N ILE A 65 3.17 -8.18 -0.45
CA ILE A 65 4.24 -8.09 0.56
C ILE A 65 5.48 -7.45 -0.05
N ALA A 66 6.08 -6.52 0.69
CA ALA A 66 7.42 -6.00 0.46
C ALA A 66 8.23 -6.11 1.76
N SER A 67 9.13 -7.08 1.88
CA SER A 67 9.93 -7.29 3.08
C SER A 67 11.42 -7.42 2.77
N ARG A 68 12.24 -6.82 3.63
CA ARG A 68 13.70 -6.84 3.55
C ARG A 68 14.34 -8.02 4.28
N SER A 69 13.54 -8.97 4.76
CA SER A 69 14.05 -10.15 5.48
C SER A 69 15.08 -10.93 4.63
N PRO A 70 16.24 -11.29 5.21
CA PRO A 70 17.24 -12.13 4.55
C PRO A 70 16.82 -13.61 4.43
N THR A 71 15.77 -14.03 5.13
CA THR A 71 15.33 -15.43 5.22
C THR A 71 13.93 -15.59 4.63
N ALA A 72 13.85 -15.46 3.31
CA ALA A 72 12.59 -15.54 2.58
C ALA A 72 11.86 -16.88 2.77
N ASP A 73 12.58 -17.98 2.99
CA ASP A 73 12.07 -19.32 3.29
C ASP A 73 11.30 -19.36 4.63
N ILE A 74 11.85 -18.75 5.68
CA ILE A 74 11.23 -18.67 7.00
C ILE A 74 9.97 -17.80 6.93
N ALA A 75 10.08 -16.62 6.32
CA ALA A 75 8.94 -15.73 6.16
C ALA A 75 7.79 -16.39 5.39
N LYS A 76 8.08 -17.11 4.30
CA LYS A 76 7.08 -17.88 3.54
C LYS A 76 6.44 -18.97 4.40
N THR A 77 7.23 -19.70 5.18
CA THR A 77 6.73 -20.71 6.13
C THR A 77 5.77 -20.10 7.15
N PHE A 78 6.02 -18.86 7.60
CA PHE A 78 5.14 -18.16 8.54
C PHE A 78 3.81 -17.79 7.88
N LEU A 79 3.84 -17.27 6.65
CA LEU A 79 2.63 -16.99 5.87
C LEU A 79 1.76 -18.24 5.67
N ASP A 80 2.40 -19.38 5.42
CA ASP A 80 1.74 -20.67 5.23
C ASP A 80 1.11 -21.18 6.53
N LYS A 81 1.86 -21.18 7.64
CA LYS A 81 1.34 -21.55 8.98
C LYS A 81 0.20 -20.63 9.43
N LEU A 82 0.23 -19.37 9.03
CA LEU A 82 -0.82 -18.40 9.28
C LEU A 82 -1.98 -18.50 8.27
N ASN A 83 -1.93 -19.37 7.26
CA ASN A 83 -2.96 -19.53 6.23
C ASN A 83 -3.33 -18.22 5.52
N ILE A 84 -2.36 -17.31 5.31
CA ILE A 84 -2.56 -16.03 4.61
C ILE A 84 -1.82 -15.96 3.26
N THR A 85 -1.01 -16.97 2.92
CA THR A 85 -0.20 -17.01 1.70
C THR A 85 -0.98 -16.74 0.41
N SER A 86 -2.20 -17.26 0.31
CA SER A 86 -3.07 -17.14 -0.87
C SER A 86 -3.75 -15.77 -1.00
N MET A 87 -3.64 -14.91 0.02
CA MET A 87 -4.21 -13.56 -0.02
C MET A 87 -3.33 -12.61 -0.86
N PHE A 88 -2.03 -12.89 -0.98
CA PHE A 88 -1.07 -11.96 -1.57
C PHE A 88 -0.81 -12.25 -3.05
N VAL A 89 -1.09 -11.27 -3.92
CA VAL A 89 -0.87 -11.36 -5.38
C VAL A 89 0.61 -11.25 -5.77
N ALA A 90 1.42 -10.60 -4.92
CA ALA A 90 2.86 -10.48 -5.05
C ALA A 90 3.55 -10.57 -3.68
N LYS A 91 4.73 -11.19 -3.63
CA LYS A 91 5.47 -11.49 -2.40
C LYS A 91 6.97 -11.24 -2.62
N GLU A 92 7.35 -9.98 -2.53
CA GLU A 92 8.76 -9.57 -2.66
C GLU A 92 9.42 -9.61 -1.29
N ILE A 93 10.14 -10.71 -1.02
CA ILE A 93 10.83 -10.96 0.26
C ILE A 93 12.29 -11.26 -0.05
N PHE A 94 13.15 -10.28 0.13
CA PHE A 94 14.60 -10.40 -0.07
C PHE A 94 15.34 -9.21 0.54
N SER A 95 16.59 -9.40 0.93
CA SER A 95 17.44 -8.28 1.37
C SER A 95 17.81 -7.38 0.21
N SER A 96 17.74 -6.07 0.44
CA SER A 96 18.21 -5.05 -0.51
C SER A 96 18.85 -3.91 0.26
N TRP A 97 19.84 -3.28 -0.37
CA TRP A 97 20.43 -2.01 0.04
C TRP A 97 19.49 -0.84 -0.21
N THR A 98 18.51 -1.03 -1.09
CA THR A 98 17.47 -0.06 -1.32
C THR A 98 16.43 -0.15 -0.20
N HIS A 99 15.97 1.01 0.28
CA HIS A 99 14.90 1.12 1.28
C HIS A 99 13.54 0.79 0.62
N LYS A 100 13.37 -0.47 0.19
CA LYS A 100 12.23 -1.08 -0.51
C LYS A 100 11.89 -0.58 -1.92
N THR A 101 12.69 0.32 -2.49
CA THR A 101 12.42 0.76 -3.86
C THR A 101 12.53 -0.37 -4.88
N GLU A 102 13.49 -1.30 -4.71
CA GLU A 102 13.61 -2.47 -5.59
C GLU A 102 12.41 -3.42 -5.45
N HIS A 103 11.90 -3.63 -4.24
CA HIS A 103 10.69 -4.42 -3.99
C HIS A 103 9.49 -3.82 -4.71
N PHE A 104 9.28 -2.51 -4.58
CA PHE A 104 8.18 -1.81 -5.24
C PHE A 104 8.30 -1.83 -6.77
N GLN A 105 9.51 -1.77 -7.34
CA GLN A 105 9.72 -1.95 -8.77
C GLN A 105 9.27 -3.33 -9.25
N LYS A 106 9.60 -4.40 -8.52
CA LYS A 106 9.17 -5.77 -8.85
C LYS A 106 7.66 -5.95 -8.68
N ILE A 107 7.08 -5.43 -7.60
CA ILE A 107 5.62 -5.43 -7.39
C ILE A 107 4.91 -4.70 -8.53
N HIS A 108 5.38 -3.50 -8.90
CA HIS A 108 4.83 -2.73 -10.01
C HIS A 108 4.91 -3.51 -11.33
N SER A 109 6.08 -4.06 -11.64
CA SER A 109 6.29 -4.85 -12.87
C SER A 109 5.37 -6.08 -12.93
N ARG A 110 5.10 -6.73 -11.78
CA ARG A 110 4.27 -7.94 -11.71
C ARG A 110 2.78 -7.65 -11.76
N THR A 111 2.34 -6.55 -11.15
CA THR A 111 0.91 -6.22 -10.98
C THR A 111 0.39 -5.22 -12.01
N GLY A 112 1.28 -4.44 -12.63
CA GLY A 112 0.92 -3.32 -13.50
C GLY A 112 0.24 -2.15 -12.78
N VAL A 113 0.14 -2.19 -11.43
CA VAL A 113 -0.52 -1.14 -10.66
C VAL A 113 0.40 0.08 -10.57
N PRO A 114 -0.05 1.30 -10.93
CA PRO A 114 0.74 2.51 -10.76
C PRO A 114 1.05 2.81 -9.29
N TYR A 115 2.23 3.36 -8.98
CA TYR A 115 2.60 3.72 -7.60
C TYR A 115 1.57 4.64 -6.92
N SER A 116 1.03 5.61 -7.67
CA SER A 116 -0.04 6.52 -7.19
C SER A 116 -1.36 5.82 -6.85
N SER A 117 -1.50 4.54 -7.20
CA SER A 117 -2.65 3.70 -6.86
C SER A 117 -2.35 2.66 -5.79
N MET A 118 -1.19 2.78 -5.11
CA MET A 118 -0.78 1.91 -4.03
C MET A 118 -0.88 2.60 -2.67
N LEU A 119 -1.18 1.82 -1.64
CA LEU A 119 -1.07 2.21 -0.22
C LEU A 119 -0.12 1.24 0.48
N PHE A 120 0.81 1.76 1.27
CA PHE A 120 1.87 0.99 1.90
C PHE A 120 1.91 1.18 3.42
N PHE A 121 2.12 0.09 4.17
CA PHE A 121 2.32 0.09 5.61
C PHE A 121 3.67 -0.54 5.98
N ASP A 122 4.45 0.16 6.80
CA ASP A 122 5.81 -0.24 7.23
C ASP A 122 6.14 0.42 8.57
N ASP A 123 6.94 -0.23 9.42
CA ASP A 123 7.38 0.33 10.71
C ASP A 123 8.68 1.13 10.62
N GLU A 124 9.43 1.01 9.52
CA GLU A 124 10.70 1.68 9.31
C GLU A 124 10.53 2.94 8.45
N ASN A 125 10.70 4.10 9.10
CA ASN A 125 10.55 5.41 8.50
C ASN A 125 11.43 5.63 7.25
N ARG A 126 12.62 5.01 7.17
CA ARG A 126 13.46 5.08 5.95
C ARG A 126 12.79 4.44 4.74
N ASN A 127 12.08 3.32 4.92
CA ASN A 127 11.31 2.68 3.86
C ASN A 127 10.14 3.59 3.46
N ILE A 128 9.40 4.15 4.43
CA ILE A 128 8.30 5.09 4.19
C ILE A 128 8.75 6.30 3.36
N GLN A 129 9.87 6.92 3.71
CA GLN A 129 10.41 8.07 3.00
C GLN A 129 10.84 7.72 1.57
N ALA A 130 11.48 6.57 1.38
CA ALA A 130 11.96 6.14 0.07
C ALA A 130 10.81 5.78 -0.87
N VAL A 131 9.83 5.03 -0.37
CA VAL A 131 8.67 4.57 -1.16
C VAL A 131 7.69 5.71 -1.43
N SER A 132 7.50 6.66 -0.49
CA SER A 132 6.72 7.87 -0.73
C SER A 132 7.25 8.71 -1.91
N LYS A 133 8.58 8.77 -2.10
CA LYS A 133 9.19 9.47 -3.24
C LYS A 133 8.86 8.82 -4.59
N MET A 134 8.43 7.55 -4.60
CA MET A 134 7.97 6.87 -5.80
C MET A 134 6.51 7.20 -6.16
N GLY A 135 5.81 7.95 -5.30
CA GLY A 135 4.41 8.34 -5.48
C GLY A 135 3.40 7.42 -4.78
N VAL A 136 3.87 6.48 -3.96
CA VAL A 136 3.03 5.60 -3.13
C VAL A 136 2.60 6.34 -1.86
N THR A 137 1.32 6.26 -1.49
CA THR A 137 0.91 6.71 -0.15
C THR A 137 1.44 5.73 0.88
N SER A 138 2.30 6.18 1.80
CA SER A 138 3.02 5.29 2.73
C SER A 138 2.79 5.71 4.17
N ILE A 139 2.40 4.76 5.02
CA ILE A 139 1.98 4.98 6.41
C ILE A 139 2.94 4.28 7.35
N LEU A 140 3.57 5.07 8.21
CA LEU A 140 4.40 4.57 9.30
C LEU A 140 3.52 3.93 10.38
N VAL A 141 3.77 2.67 10.71
CA VAL A 141 3.07 1.97 11.80
C VAL A 141 4.02 1.68 12.97
N SER A 142 3.64 2.04 14.19
CA SER A 142 4.50 1.83 15.38
C SER A 142 4.17 0.56 16.17
N ASN A 143 2.97 0.00 15.98
CA ASN A 143 2.51 -1.19 16.68
C ASN A 143 1.67 -2.07 15.74
N GLY A 144 2.21 -2.30 14.56
CA GLY A 144 1.56 -3.07 13.50
C GLY A 144 0.31 -2.43 12.90
N VAL A 145 -0.22 -3.14 11.91
CA VAL A 145 -1.45 -2.76 11.23
C VAL A 145 -2.65 -2.92 12.17
N ASN A 146 -3.41 -1.84 12.29
CA ASN A 146 -4.64 -1.78 13.07
C ASN A 146 -5.70 -0.92 12.36
N LEU A 147 -6.92 -0.90 12.89
CA LEU A 147 -8.03 -0.13 12.32
C LEU A 147 -7.76 1.38 12.24
N GLY A 148 -6.96 1.92 13.19
CA GLY A 148 -6.51 3.31 13.16
C GLY A 148 -5.57 3.57 11.98
N ALA A 149 -4.55 2.73 11.81
CA ALA A 149 -3.63 2.79 10.66
C ALA A 149 -4.38 2.62 9.33
N LEU A 150 -5.35 1.70 9.24
CA LEU A 150 -6.21 1.54 8.07
C LEU A 150 -6.96 2.83 7.73
N ARG A 151 -7.64 3.42 8.72
CA ARG A 151 -8.40 4.68 8.54
C ARG A 151 -7.47 5.82 8.11
N GLN A 152 -6.31 5.95 8.75
CA GLN A 152 -5.31 6.93 8.40
C GLN A 152 -4.85 6.75 6.95
N GLY A 153 -4.45 5.54 6.57
CA GLY A 153 -3.94 5.24 5.24
C GLY A 153 -4.93 5.53 4.11
N LEU A 154 -6.20 5.16 4.29
CA LEU A 154 -7.24 5.48 3.30
C LEU A 154 -7.55 6.98 3.25
N THR A 155 -7.48 7.68 4.39
CA THR A 155 -7.65 9.14 4.45
C THR A 155 -6.53 9.85 3.69
N GLU A 156 -5.28 9.54 3.99
CA GLU A 156 -4.12 10.14 3.32
C GLU A 156 -4.09 9.80 1.83
N TYR A 157 -4.44 8.57 1.46
CA TYR A 157 -4.52 8.16 0.05
C TYR A 157 -5.54 9.01 -0.72
N SER A 158 -6.73 9.20 -0.16
CA SER A 158 -7.78 10.04 -0.75
C SER A 158 -7.33 11.51 -0.88
N GLN A 159 -6.66 12.05 0.14
CA GLN A 159 -6.13 13.42 0.12
C GLN A 159 -5.03 13.60 -0.95
N ASN A 160 -4.13 12.63 -1.10
CA ASN A 160 -3.06 12.64 -2.08
C ASN A 160 -3.60 12.58 -3.51
N LEU A 161 -4.64 11.79 -3.77
CA LEU A 161 -5.32 11.75 -5.06
C LEU A 161 -5.95 13.11 -5.40
N ASN A 162 -6.75 13.68 -4.49
CA ASN A 162 -7.39 14.97 -4.69
C ASN A 162 -6.38 16.09 -4.96
N THR A 163 -5.24 16.07 -4.27
CA THR A 163 -4.15 17.04 -4.46
C THR A 163 -3.51 16.87 -5.84
N SER A 164 -3.25 15.62 -6.25
CA SER A 164 -2.68 15.31 -7.56
C SER A 164 -3.59 15.75 -8.72
N GLU A 165 -4.91 15.53 -8.59
CA GLU A 165 -5.90 15.95 -9.58
C GLU A 165 -5.99 17.48 -9.69
N LYS A 166 -6.04 18.19 -8.55
CA LYS A 166 -6.02 19.66 -8.54
C LYS A 166 -4.76 20.23 -9.19
N ASN A 167 -3.60 19.62 -8.91
CA ASN A 167 -2.34 20.03 -9.53
C ASN A 167 -2.33 19.79 -11.04
N LYS A 168 -2.84 18.64 -11.49
CA LYS A 168 -3.00 18.33 -12.92
C LYS A 168 -3.93 19.33 -13.62
N GLN A 169 -5.08 19.66 -13.01
CA GLN A 169 -6.01 20.66 -13.55
C GLN A 169 -5.38 22.05 -13.64
N ARG A 170 -4.64 22.48 -12.62
CA ARG A 170 -3.92 23.77 -12.64
C ARG A 170 -2.86 23.80 -13.75
N TRP A 171 -2.11 22.72 -13.92
CA TRP A 171 -1.11 22.62 -14.99
C TRP A 171 -1.75 22.67 -16.38
N LEU A 172 -2.82 21.90 -16.62
CA LEU A 172 -3.54 21.90 -17.90
C LEU A 172 -4.08 23.29 -18.26
N LYS A 173 -4.69 23.99 -17.30
CA LYS A 173 -5.17 25.37 -17.50
C LYS A 173 -4.04 26.33 -17.86
N LYS A 174 -2.86 26.18 -17.25
CA LYS A 174 -1.72 27.07 -17.45
C LYS A 174 -0.98 26.85 -18.77
N TYR A 175 -0.88 25.61 -19.25
CA TYR A 175 0.03 25.25 -20.34
C TYR A 175 -0.65 24.67 -21.59
N VAL A 176 -1.89 24.18 -21.49
CA VAL A 176 -2.62 23.60 -22.63
C VAL A 176 -3.74 24.52 -23.12
N GLY A 177 -4.28 25.37 -22.24
CA GLY A 177 -5.43 26.25 -22.52
C GLY A 177 -5.19 27.47 -23.42
N ASN A 178 -4.04 27.60 -24.11
CA ASN A 178 -3.72 28.78 -24.93
C ASN A 178 -3.27 28.49 -26.37
N SER A 179 -3.66 27.34 -26.96
CA SER A 179 -3.24 26.96 -28.33
C SER A 179 -4.31 27.11 -29.43
N SER A 180 -5.33 27.97 -29.26
CA SER A 180 -6.37 28.17 -30.29
C SER A 180 -6.67 29.64 -30.59
N SER A 181 -5.66 30.48 -30.83
CA SER A 181 -5.87 31.85 -31.32
C SER A 181 -4.79 32.34 -32.28
N SER A 182 -4.50 31.56 -33.32
CA SER A 182 -3.68 32.00 -34.45
C SER A 182 -4.24 31.52 -35.79
N GLU A 183 -5.51 31.82 -36.03
CA GLU A 183 -6.06 31.96 -37.38
C GLU A 183 -6.89 33.25 -37.38
N LYS A 184 -6.26 34.37 -37.71
CA LYS A 184 -6.97 35.52 -38.28
C LYS A 184 -5.99 36.38 -39.08
N ASN A 185 -6.31 36.44 -40.37
CA ASN A 185 -6.11 37.56 -41.28
C ASN A 185 -4.73 37.73 -41.91
N GLU A 186 -4.50 37.01 -43.02
CA GLU A 186 -3.92 37.67 -44.19
C GLU A 186 -5.06 38.35 -44.96
N LYS A 187 -4.88 39.66 -45.17
CA LYS A 187 -5.74 40.57 -45.91
C LYS A 187 -5.23 40.65 -47.36
N GLU A 188 -6.20 40.98 -48.22
CA GLU A 188 -6.08 41.56 -49.59
C GLU A 188 -5.66 40.62 -50.73
#